data_AF-A0A849VB75-F1
#
_entry.id   AF-A0A849VB75-F1
#
_cell.length_a   1.000
_cell.length_b   1.000
_cell.length_c   1.000
_cell.angle_alpha   90.00
_cell.angle_beta   90.00
_cell.angle_gamma   90.00
#
_symmetry.space_group_name_H-M   'P 1'
#
loop_
_entity.id
_entity.type
_entity.pdbx_description
1 polymer ?
#
loop_
_entity_poly.entity_id
_entity_poly.type
_entity_poly.pdbx_seq_one_letter_code
_entity_poly.pdbx_strand_id
1 'polypeptide(L)'
;MKIIQTILVALSLFLVACGGEDKPSGDEDTPGYTATLYFDALYNKNNINLALEHATPRLARIMRSYGTASQFTRNLVNMQFDEVTIEIDMTNASLREQYGDHAKVNMVFTGYFNGEKVDDMRSVQMLRKKGKWYIDKINPDPFAR
;
A
#
# COMPACT_ATOMS: atom_id res chain seq x y z
N MET A 1 37.11 -8.52 33.34
CA MET A 1 36.01 -9.26 32.67
C MET A 1 34.62 -8.64 32.84
N LYS A 2 34.34 -7.84 33.90
CA LYS A 2 33.03 -7.17 34.07
C LYS A 2 32.80 -5.97 33.13
N ILE A 3 33.87 -5.22 32.80
CA ILE A 3 33.78 -4.00 31.97
C ILE A 3 33.41 -4.31 30.50
N ILE A 4 33.90 -5.44 29.97
CA ILE A 4 33.58 -5.90 28.60
C ILE A 4 32.12 -6.35 28.49
N GLN A 5 31.56 -6.98 29.53
CA GLN A 5 30.14 -7.36 29.58
C GLN A 5 29.22 -6.13 29.65
N THR A 6 29.60 -5.06 30.35
CA THR A 6 28.82 -3.82 30.40
C THR A 6 28.79 -3.07 29.07
N ILE A 7 29.84 -3.15 28.26
CA ILE A 7 29.87 -2.51 26.92
C ILE A 7 28.95 -3.24 25.93
N LEU A 8 28.85 -4.58 26.05
CA LEU A 8 28.00 -5.39 25.17
C LEU A 8 26.49 -5.14 25.42
N VAL A 9 26.09 -4.85 26.67
CA VAL A 9 24.70 -4.52 27.03
C VAL A 9 24.33 -3.08 26.62
N ALA A 10 25.28 -2.15 26.63
CA ALA A 10 25.05 -0.78 26.16
C ALA A 10 24.89 -0.71 24.63
N LEU A 11 25.54 -1.60 23.88
CA LEU A 11 25.47 -1.63 22.41
C LEU A 11 24.13 -2.20 21.90
N SER A 12 23.43 -3.03 22.69
CA SER A 12 22.08 -3.51 22.35
C SER A 12 20.97 -2.46 22.45
N LEU A 13 21.23 -1.30 23.08
CA LEU A 13 20.24 -0.21 23.20
C LEU A 13 20.18 0.69 21.95
N PHE A 14 21.13 0.57 21.02
CA PHE A 14 21.15 1.34 19.77
C PHE A 14 20.41 0.67 18.60
N LEU A 15 19.85 -0.52 18.79
CA LEU A 15 19.11 -1.24 17.73
C LEU A 15 17.60 -0.92 17.71
N VAL A 16 17.10 -0.04 18.59
CA VAL A 16 15.69 0.38 18.60
C VAL A 16 15.59 1.86 18.22
N ALA A 17 16.05 2.23 17.02
CA ALA A 17 15.78 3.54 16.43
C ALA A 17 15.99 3.51 14.91
N CYS A 18 15.23 2.68 14.20
CA CYS A 18 15.02 2.90 12.76
C CYS A 18 13.57 2.56 12.44
N GLY A 19 12.69 3.47 12.80
CA GLY A 19 11.27 3.46 12.45
C GLY A 19 10.89 4.85 11.98
N GLY A 20 11.65 5.38 11.02
CA GLY A 20 11.21 6.56 10.27
C GLY A 20 9.99 6.14 9.48
N GLU A 21 8.81 6.59 9.90
CA GLU A 21 7.60 6.42 9.11
C GLU A 21 7.72 7.34 7.90
N ASP A 22 8.31 6.84 6.81
CA ASP A 22 8.21 7.48 5.50
C ASP A 22 6.73 7.41 5.10
N LYS A 23 5.98 8.43 5.50
CA LYS A 23 4.61 8.64 5.04
C LYS A 23 4.70 9.09 3.58
N PRO A 24 3.89 8.53 2.67
CA PRO A 24 3.78 9.04 1.31
C PRO A 24 3.49 10.54 1.32
N SER A 25 4.00 11.29 0.35
CA SER A 25 3.71 12.71 0.21
C SER A 25 2.32 12.93 -0.40
N GLY A 26 1.57 13.94 0.09
CA GLY A 26 0.25 14.29 -0.46
C GLY A 26 -0.72 14.86 0.57
N ASP A 27 -1.91 15.24 0.11
CA ASP A 27 -3.03 15.66 0.97
C ASP A 27 -3.71 14.42 1.57
N GLU A 28 -3.69 14.32 2.90
CA GLU A 28 -4.08 13.13 3.67
C GLU A 28 -5.57 12.76 3.50
N ASP A 29 -6.42 13.73 3.14
CA ASP A 29 -7.87 13.53 3.02
C ASP A 29 -8.31 13.10 1.61
N THR A 30 -7.37 12.85 0.71
CA THR A 30 -7.66 12.45 -0.67
C THR A 30 -7.83 10.93 -0.82
N PRO A 31 -8.68 10.48 -1.76
CA PRO A 31 -8.78 9.06 -2.07
C PRO A 31 -7.44 8.51 -2.58
N GLY A 32 -6.72 9.30 -3.40
CA GLY A 32 -5.39 8.95 -3.90
C GLY A 32 -4.40 8.64 -2.78
N TYR A 33 -4.29 9.52 -1.78
CA TYR A 33 -3.41 9.30 -0.64
C TYR A 33 -3.74 8.01 0.13
N THR A 34 -5.04 7.78 0.39
CA THR A 34 -5.48 6.54 1.06
C THR A 34 -5.15 5.30 0.23
N ALA A 35 -5.27 5.36 -1.09
CA ALA A 35 -4.89 4.27 -1.98
C ALA A 35 -3.38 4.02 -1.95
N THR A 36 -2.56 5.07 -1.95
CA THR A 36 -1.11 4.95 -1.80
C THR A 36 -0.73 4.29 -0.48
N LEU A 37 -1.31 4.72 0.66
CA LEU A 37 -1.07 4.08 1.96
C LEU A 37 -1.43 2.60 1.96
N TYR A 38 -2.57 2.24 1.34
CA TYR A 38 -3.01 0.84 1.25
C TYR A 38 -2.01 -0.03 0.50
N PHE A 39 -1.53 0.41 -0.66
CA PHE A 39 -0.59 -0.38 -1.46
C PHE A 39 0.84 -0.35 -0.93
N ASP A 40 1.27 0.77 -0.34
CA ASP A 40 2.55 0.85 0.37
C ASP A 40 2.61 -0.13 1.54
N ALA A 41 1.51 -0.25 2.30
CA ALA A 41 1.37 -1.25 3.34
C ALA A 41 1.53 -2.69 2.82
N LEU A 42 1.01 -2.98 1.63
CA LEU A 42 1.05 -4.32 1.02
C LEU A 42 2.41 -4.66 0.42
N TYR A 43 3.00 -3.76 -0.35
CA TYR A 43 4.16 -4.07 -1.19
C TYR A 43 5.50 -3.65 -0.56
N ASN A 44 5.55 -2.53 0.15
CA ASN A 44 6.81 -2.02 0.72
C ASN A 44 6.93 -2.40 2.20
N LYS A 45 5.86 -2.25 2.99
CA LYS A 45 5.85 -2.58 4.42
C LYS A 45 5.55 -4.06 4.71
N ASN A 46 5.05 -4.79 3.71
CA ASN A 46 4.62 -6.19 3.83
C ASN A 46 3.73 -6.47 5.06
N ASN A 47 2.83 -5.54 5.36
CA ASN A 47 1.99 -5.57 6.57
C ASN A 47 0.51 -5.49 6.20
N ILE A 48 -0.14 -6.66 6.19
CA ILE A 48 -1.55 -6.76 5.84
C ILE A 48 -2.46 -6.01 6.83
N ASN A 49 -2.06 -5.87 8.10
CA ASN A 49 -2.88 -5.19 9.11
C ASN A 49 -2.97 -3.68 8.84
N LEU A 50 -1.87 -3.06 8.42
CA LEU A 50 -1.88 -1.65 7.99
C LEU A 50 -2.79 -1.47 6.77
N ALA A 51 -2.71 -2.38 5.79
CA ALA A 51 -3.59 -2.33 4.62
C ALA A 51 -5.08 -2.53 5.00
N LEU A 52 -5.39 -3.36 6.01
CA LEU A 52 -6.75 -3.59 6.48
C LEU A 52 -7.41 -2.33 7.06
N GLU A 53 -6.65 -1.38 7.60
CA GLU A 53 -7.17 -0.11 8.13
C GLU A 53 -7.79 0.77 7.03
N HIS A 54 -7.32 0.61 5.80
CA HIS A 54 -7.76 1.37 4.63
C HIS A 54 -8.75 0.58 3.75
N ALA A 55 -9.16 -0.62 4.14
CA ALA A 55 -10.07 -1.47 3.36
C ALA A 55 -11.52 -1.40 3.88
N THR A 56 -12.51 -1.50 2.99
CA THR A 56 -13.90 -1.70 3.43
C THR A 56 -14.05 -3.04 4.16
N PRO A 57 -15.04 -3.21 5.05
CA PRO A 57 -15.24 -4.48 5.76
C PRO A 57 -15.36 -5.70 4.85
N ARG A 58 -15.93 -5.51 3.65
CA ARG A 58 -16.05 -6.54 2.63
C ARG A 58 -14.67 -6.96 2.10
N LEU A 59 -13.86 -6.00 1.66
CA LEU A 59 -12.52 -6.27 1.15
C LEU A 59 -11.61 -6.82 2.26
N ALA A 60 -11.69 -6.25 3.47
CA ALA A 60 -10.95 -6.71 4.64
C ALA A 60 -11.21 -8.19 4.96
N ARG A 61 -12.46 -8.67 4.81
CA ARG A 61 -12.78 -10.10 4.98
C ARG A 61 -12.09 -10.98 3.94
N ILE A 62 -12.01 -10.54 2.69
CA ILE A 62 -11.30 -11.24 1.62
C ILE A 62 -9.80 -11.24 1.92
N MET A 63 -9.21 -10.09 2.28
CA MET A 63 -7.80 -9.98 2.64
C MET A 63 -7.42 -10.96 3.75
N ARG A 64 -8.23 -11.06 4.81
CA ARG A 64 -7.98 -11.99 5.92
C ARG A 64 -7.97 -13.47 5.52
N SER A 65 -8.70 -13.88 4.48
CA SER A 65 -8.65 -15.28 4.02
C SER A 65 -7.33 -15.66 3.36
N TYR A 66 -6.50 -14.68 2.95
CA TYR A 66 -5.17 -14.93 2.41
C TYR A 66 -4.06 -14.93 3.48
N GLY A 67 -4.32 -14.43 4.69
CA GLY A 67 -3.38 -14.47 5.82
C GLY A 67 -2.26 -13.43 5.78
N THR A 68 -1.53 -13.31 4.67
CA THR A 68 -0.37 -12.40 4.54
C THR A 68 -0.50 -11.44 3.36
N ALA A 69 0.22 -10.30 3.42
CA ALA A 69 0.22 -9.32 2.34
C ALA A 69 0.74 -9.94 1.03
N SER A 70 1.85 -10.69 1.07
CA SER A 70 2.40 -11.37 -0.12
C SER A 70 1.44 -12.41 -0.72
N GLN A 71 0.72 -13.18 0.11
CA GLN A 71 -0.27 -14.14 -0.40
C GLN A 71 -1.47 -13.43 -1.04
N PHE A 72 -1.93 -12.32 -0.45
CA PHE A 72 -3.00 -11.51 -1.02
C PHE A 72 -2.59 -10.89 -2.37
N THR A 73 -1.42 -10.24 -2.42
CA THR A 73 -0.94 -9.56 -3.62
C THR A 73 -0.63 -10.54 -4.76
N ARG A 74 0.01 -11.68 -4.48
CA ARG A 74 0.31 -12.72 -5.48
C ARG A 74 -0.96 -13.35 -6.04
N ASN A 75 -1.94 -13.69 -5.20
CA ASN A 75 -3.06 -14.53 -5.63
C ASN A 75 -4.32 -13.75 -6.03
N LEU A 76 -4.58 -12.59 -5.42
CA LEU A 76 -5.77 -11.79 -5.74
C LEU A 76 -5.44 -10.62 -6.65
N VAL A 77 -4.40 -9.86 -6.32
CA VAL A 77 -4.03 -8.66 -7.09
C VAL A 77 -3.21 -9.04 -8.33
N ASN A 78 -2.57 -10.20 -8.28
CA ASN A 78 -1.69 -10.75 -9.32
C ASN A 78 -0.59 -9.76 -9.74
N MET A 79 0.04 -9.09 -8.76
CA MET A 79 1.27 -8.32 -8.96
C MET A 79 2.30 -8.72 -7.93
N GLN A 80 3.54 -8.87 -8.38
CA GLN A 80 4.66 -9.25 -7.55
C GLN A 80 5.80 -8.26 -7.78
N PHE A 81 6.34 -7.76 -6.68
CA PHE A 81 7.45 -6.82 -6.66
C PHE A 81 8.34 -7.16 -5.47
N ASP A 82 9.64 -6.95 -5.62
CA ASP A 82 10.60 -6.97 -4.52
C ASP A 82 10.55 -5.63 -3.76
N GLU A 83 10.42 -4.53 -4.50
CA GLU A 83 10.17 -3.16 -4.04
C GLU A 83 9.41 -2.41 -5.15
N VAL A 84 8.52 -1.48 -4.78
CA VAL A 84 7.70 -0.75 -5.76
C VAL A 84 7.53 0.73 -5.43
N THR A 85 7.72 1.57 -6.44
CA THR A 85 7.30 2.97 -6.44
C THR A 85 5.85 3.05 -6.89
N ILE A 86 5.02 3.74 -6.12
CA ILE A 86 3.57 3.85 -6.33
C ILE A 86 3.23 5.29 -6.69
N GLU A 87 2.69 5.49 -7.89
CA GLU A 87 2.31 6.81 -8.38
C GLU A 87 0.83 6.86 -8.72
N ILE A 88 0.19 7.99 -8.43
CA ILE A 88 -1.20 8.23 -8.83
C ILE A 88 -1.20 8.82 -10.24
N ASP A 89 -2.03 8.25 -11.11
CA ASP A 89 -2.31 8.86 -12.40
C ASP A 89 -3.13 10.14 -12.19
N MET A 90 -2.47 11.29 -12.34
CA MET A 90 -3.05 12.63 -12.20
C MET A 90 -3.65 13.18 -13.50
N THR A 91 -3.84 12.36 -14.53
CA THR A 91 -4.51 12.83 -15.75
C THR A 91 -5.91 13.38 -15.43
N ASN A 92 -6.34 14.38 -16.21
CA ASN A 92 -7.63 15.07 -16.02
C ASN A 92 -8.84 14.13 -15.98
N ALA A 93 -8.73 12.92 -16.54
CA ALA A 93 -9.77 11.90 -16.46
C ALA A 93 -9.86 11.31 -15.03
N SER A 94 -8.74 10.91 -14.43
CA SER A 94 -8.66 10.33 -13.08
C SER A 94 -9.15 11.29 -11.99
N LEU A 95 -8.81 12.58 -12.11
CA LEU A 95 -9.24 13.62 -11.15
C LEU A 95 -10.76 13.88 -11.15
N ARG A 96 -11.45 13.58 -12.25
CA ARG A 96 -12.91 13.76 -12.40
C ARG A 96 -13.73 12.56 -11.94
N GLU A 97 -13.10 11.44 -11.56
CA GLU A 97 -13.82 10.21 -11.17
C GLU A 97 -14.24 10.19 -9.69
N GLN A 98 -14.23 11.34 -9.01
CA GLN A 98 -14.74 11.51 -7.65
C GLN A 98 -16.17 12.08 -7.69
N TYR A 99 -17.14 11.29 -7.23
CA TYR A 99 -18.55 11.66 -7.20
C TYR A 99 -19.17 11.32 -5.84
N GLY A 100 -19.45 12.35 -5.04
CA GLY A 100 -20.04 12.19 -3.71
C GLY A 100 -19.16 11.32 -2.81
N ASP A 101 -19.68 10.15 -2.44
CA ASP A 101 -18.98 9.18 -1.60
C ASP A 101 -18.19 8.12 -2.39
N HIS A 102 -18.09 8.23 -3.70
CA HIS A 102 -17.36 7.29 -4.54
C HIS A 102 -16.20 7.95 -5.25
N ALA A 103 -15.09 7.23 -5.38
CA ALA A 103 -13.96 7.66 -6.19
C ALA A 103 -13.38 6.46 -6.94
N LYS A 104 -12.82 6.72 -8.11
CA LYS A 104 -11.95 5.76 -8.80
C LYS A 104 -10.57 6.40 -8.97
N VAL A 105 -9.54 5.66 -8.61
CA VAL A 105 -8.14 6.10 -8.63
C VAL A 105 -7.35 5.15 -9.50
N ASN A 106 -6.71 5.66 -10.53
CA ASN A 106 -5.76 4.89 -11.34
C ASN A 106 -4.36 5.09 -10.78
N MET A 107 -3.60 4.00 -10.68
CA MET A 107 -2.28 3.98 -10.05
C MET A 107 -1.30 3.21 -10.94
N VAL A 108 -0.07 3.71 -11.00
CA VAL A 108 1.07 3.10 -11.69
C VAL A 108 2.01 2.54 -10.62
N PHE A 109 2.48 1.32 -10.86
CA PHE A 109 3.38 0.57 -10.01
C PHE A 109 4.64 0.28 -10.81
N THR A 110 5.76 0.89 -10.42
CA THR A 110 7.05 0.68 -11.07
C THR A 110 8.02 0.09 -10.06
N GLY A 111 8.55 -1.09 -10.36
CA GLY A 111 9.43 -1.79 -9.44
C GLY A 111 10.28 -2.83 -10.13
N TYR A 112 10.84 -3.72 -9.32
CA TYR A 112 11.60 -4.88 -9.80
C TYR A 112 10.96 -6.17 -9.31
N PHE A 113 11.07 -7.22 -10.11
CA PHE A 113 10.73 -8.58 -9.71
C PHE A 113 11.78 -9.53 -10.29
N ASN A 114 12.49 -10.27 -9.44
CA ASN A 114 13.58 -11.17 -9.83
C ASN A 114 14.68 -10.46 -10.66
N GLY A 115 14.94 -9.18 -10.37
CA GLY A 115 15.95 -8.37 -11.06
C GLY A 115 15.49 -7.76 -12.39
N GLU A 116 14.28 -8.05 -12.85
CA GLU A 116 13.70 -7.43 -14.04
C GLU A 116 12.80 -6.26 -13.64
N LYS A 117 12.88 -5.14 -14.37
CA LYS A 117 11.97 -4.01 -14.17
C LYS A 117 10.57 -4.40 -14.62
N VAL A 118 9.58 -4.19 -13.76
CA VAL A 118 8.16 -4.45 -14.03
C VAL A 118 7.38 -3.16 -13.80
N ASP A 119 6.53 -2.82 -14.76
CA ASP A 119 5.58 -1.72 -14.68
C ASP A 119 4.15 -2.30 -14.78
N ASP A 120 3.29 -2.01 -13.82
CA ASP A 120 1.88 -2.46 -13.79
C ASP A 120 0.95 -1.30 -13.42
N MET A 121 -0.33 -1.40 -13.76
CA MET A 121 -1.35 -0.39 -13.48
C MET A 121 -2.58 -1.03 -12.82
N ARG A 122 -3.17 -0.33 -11.85
CA ARG A 122 -4.43 -0.76 -11.24
C ARG A 122 -5.43 0.39 -11.15
N SER A 123 -6.69 0.03 -11.29
CA SER A 123 -7.80 0.95 -11.06
C SER A 123 -8.58 0.56 -9.81
N VAL A 124 -8.69 1.50 -8.88
CA VAL A 124 -9.12 1.24 -7.52
C VAL A 124 -10.42 1.98 -7.26
N GLN A 125 -11.47 1.25 -6.90
CA GLN A 125 -12.74 1.83 -6.48
C GLN A 125 -12.72 2.07 -4.98
N MET A 126 -13.10 3.27 -4.59
CA MET A 126 -13.06 3.75 -3.23
C MET A 126 -14.44 4.24 -2.79
N LEU A 127 -14.68 4.12 -1.49
CA LEU A 127 -15.92 4.51 -0.84
C LEU A 127 -15.60 5.38 0.37
N ARG A 128 -16.24 6.54 0.45
CA ARG A 128 -16.17 7.44 1.60
C ARG A 128 -17.20 7.02 2.63
N LYS A 129 -16.77 6.85 3.88
CA LYS A 129 -17.66 6.60 5.02
C LYS A 129 -17.23 7.46 6.18
N LYS A 130 -18.17 8.26 6.70
CA LYS A 130 -17.94 9.15 7.85
C LYS A 130 -16.70 10.04 7.65
N GLY A 131 -16.57 10.61 6.45
CA GLY A 131 -15.47 11.51 6.10
C GLY A 131 -14.18 10.83 5.64
N LYS A 132 -13.99 9.53 5.89
CA LYS A 132 -12.77 8.78 5.53
C LYS A 132 -12.94 7.94 4.28
N TRP A 133 -11.88 7.85 3.48
CA TRP A 133 -11.85 7.00 2.28
C TRP A 133 -11.42 5.57 2.62
N TYR A 134 -11.95 4.61 1.87
CA TYR A 134 -11.62 3.19 1.99
C TYR A 134 -11.58 2.53 0.61
N ILE A 135 -10.67 1.59 0.44
CA ILE A 135 -10.58 0.72 -0.74
C ILE A 135 -11.72 -0.28 -0.69
N ASP A 136 -12.59 -0.26 -1.71
CA ASP A 136 -13.68 -1.22 -1.83
C ASP A 136 -13.36 -2.35 -2.82
N LYS A 137 -12.71 -2.00 -3.95
CA LYS A 137 -12.37 -2.96 -4.99
C LYS A 137 -11.10 -2.57 -5.73
N ILE A 138 -10.27 -3.55 -6.02
CA ILE A 138 -9.10 -3.44 -6.89
C ILE A 138 -9.47 -4.06 -8.22
N ASN A 139 -9.30 -3.32 -9.32
CA ASN A 139 -9.53 -3.82 -10.67
C ASN A 139 -8.19 -3.92 -11.42
N PRO A 140 -8.08 -4.85 -12.38
CA PRO A 140 -6.94 -4.94 -13.30
C PRO A 140 -6.70 -3.62 -14.05
N ASP A 141 -5.58 -3.58 -14.79
CA ASP A 141 -5.21 -2.46 -15.64
C ASP A 141 -6.40 -2.00 -16.51
N PRO A 142 -6.88 -0.74 -16.36
CA PRO A 142 -7.98 -0.21 -17.16
C PRO A 142 -7.65 -0.07 -18.65
N PHE A 143 -6.38 -0.17 -19.05
CA PHE A 143 -5.90 0.00 -20.41
C PHE A 143 -5.43 -1.29 -21.09
N ALA A 144 -5.33 -2.40 -20.35
CA ALA A 144 -5.01 -3.71 -20.93
C ALA A 144 -6.13 -4.14 -21.90
N ARG A 145 -5.79 -4.25 -23.19
CA ARG A 145 -6.66 -4.79 -24.25
C ARG A 145 -6.35 -6.25 -24.52
#